data_AF-V7C137-F1
#
_entry.id   AF-V7C137-F1
#
_cell.length_a   1.000
_cell.length_b   1.000
_cell.length_c   1.000
_cell.angle_alpha   90.00
_cell.angle_beta   90.00
_cell.angle_gamma   90.00
#
_symmetry.space_group_name_H-M   'P 1'
#
loop_
_entity.id
_entity.type
_entity.pdbx_description
1 polymer ?
#
loop_
_entity_poly.entity_id
_entity_poly.type
_entity_poly.pdbx_seq_one_letter_code
_entity_poly.pdbx_strand_id
1 'polypeptide(L)'
;NLVQLEVSFVLLSMNWFWVLEVLKHCPKLQVLVIDLSEVCCSVAEGDEEAVFLYKRPQYQYSVYGVEKTVLSYPHPVPTCISFHLKTCCLQDYIGSSVEFQFAKYIMQNAKYLRTMKFCFDRYNETYNPLRRDDI
;
A
#
# COMPACT_ATOMS: atom_id res chain seq x y z
N ASN A 1 -6.55 -23.94 2.52
CA ASN A 1 -5.52 -23.82 1.46
C ASN A 1 -5.82 -22.60 0.61
N LEU A 2 -5.42 -21.42 1.08
CA LEU A 2 -5.69 -20.16 0.39
C LEU A 2 -4.70 -19.96 -0.77
N VAL A 3 -5.21 -19.59 -1.95
CA VAL A 3 -4.39 -19.34 -3.16
C VAL A 3 -4.50 -17.91 -3.67
N GLN A 4 -5.50 -17.17 -3.22
CA GLN A 4 -5.71 -15.76 -3.52
C GLN A 4 -6.05 -15.02 -2.22
N LEU A 5 -5.41 -13.88 -2.02
CA LEU A 5 -5.61 -13.00 -0.87
C LEU A 5 -5.71 -11.58 -1.40
N GLU A 6 -6.75 -10.90 -0.97
CA GLU A 6 -6.99 -9.50 -1.23
C GLU A 6 -7.06 -8.78 0.11
N VAL A 7 -6.27 -7.72 0.26
CA VAL A 7 -6.23 -6.89 1.46
C VAL A 7 -6.50 -5.46 1.03
N SER A 8 -7.65 -4.93 1.42
CA SER A 8 -8.06 -3.57 1.10
C SER A 8 -7.78 -2.59 2.23
N PHE A 9 -7.69 -1.30 1.90
CA PHE A 9 -7.49 -0.22 2.86
C PHE A 9 -6.22 -0.34 3.71
N VAL A 10 -5.12 -0.85 3.14
CA VAL A 10 -3.84 -0.90 3.84
C VAL A 10 -3.29 0.52 3.94
N LEU A 11 -3.22 1.04 5.16
CA LEU A 11 -2.68 2.38 5.40
C LEU A 11 -1.19 2.41 5.04
N LEU A 12 -0.75 3.43 4.29
CA LEU A 12 0.68 3.62 3.97
C LEU A 12 1.57 3.83 5.21
N SER A 13 0.98 4.25 6.32
CA SER A 13 1.64 4.35 7.63
C SER A 13 1.79 2.99 8.33
N MET A 14 1.06 1.95 7.90
CA MET A 14 1.22 0.61 8.43
C MET A 14 2.56 0.04 7.98
N ASN A 15 3.28 -0.54 8.92
CA ASN A 15 4.45 -1.33 8.61
C ASN A 15 4.01 -2.56 7.79
N TRP A 16 4.60 -2.74 6.60
CA TRP A 16 4.43 -3.93 5.75
C TRP A 16 4.64 -5.25 6.49
N PHE A 17 5.30 -5.21 7.66
CA PHE A 17 5.37 -6.29 8.64
C PHE A 17 4.03 -7.03 8.84
N TRP A 18 2.91 -6.32 9.02
CA TRP A 18 1.61 -6.99 9.24
C TRP A 18 1.14 -7.79 8.02
N VAL A 19 1.34 -7.24 6.82
CA VAL A 19 1.06 -7.96 5.57
C VAL A 19 1.95 -9.20 5.47
N LEU A 20 3.25 -9.07 5.73
CA LEU A 20 4.18 -10.19 5.70
C LEU A 20 3.82 -11.27 6.74
N GLU A 21 3.31 -10.90 7.91
CA GLU A 21 2.86 -11.84 8.93
C GLU A 21 1.66 -12.66 8.46
N VAL A 22 0.66 -12.02 7.86
CA VAL A 22 -0.49 -12.72 7.26
C VAL A 22 -0.03 -13.69 6.15
N LEU A 23 0.94 -13.27 5.34
CA LEU A 23 1.46 -14.09 4.24
C LEU A 23 2.15 -15.37 4.73
N LYS A 24 2.75 -15.39 5.93
CA LYS A 24 3.34 -16.62 6.52
C LYS A 24 2.31 -17.71 6.75
N HIS A 25 1.07 -17.34 7.06
CA HIS A 25 -0.03 -18.29 7.27
C HIS A 25 -0.68 -18.77 5.97
N CYS A 26 -0.26 -18.23 4.83
CA CYS A 26 -0.81 -18.54 3.51
C CYS A 26 0.23 -19.20 2.59
N PRO A 27 0.84 -20.35 2.95
CA PRO A 27 2.04 -20.86 2.28
C PRO A 27 1.85 -21.20 0.79
N LYS A 28 0.61 -21.39 0.31
CA LYS A 28 0.30 -21.73 -1.09
C LYS A 28 -0.25 -20.55 -1.90
N LEU A 29 -0.12 -19.32 -1.39
CA LEU A 29 -0.65 -18.14 -2.05
C LEU A 29 -0.01 -17.92 -3.42
N GLN A 30 -0.84 -17.71 -4.44
CA GLN A 30 -0.41 -17.49 -5.82
C GLN A 30 -0.77 -16.08 -6.31
N VAL A 31 -1.85 -15.49 -5.79
CA VAL A 31 -2.34 -14.17 -6.16
C VAL A 31 -2.44 -13.31 -4.91
N LEU A 32 -1.76 -12.16 -4.92
CA LEU A 32 -1.84 -11.13 -3.89
C LEU A 32 -2.37 -9.84 -4.51
N VAL A 33 -3.42 -9.30 -3.94
CA VAL A 33 -3.95 -7.98 -4.27
C VAL A 33 -3.91 -7.14 -3.00
N ILE A 34 -3.32 -5.96 -3.09
CA ILE A 34 -3.29 -4.99 -2.00
C ILE A 34 -3.89 -3.70 -2.52
N ASP A 35 -4.92 -3.24 -1.85
CA ASP A 35 -5.52 -1.92 -2.04
C ASP A 35 -5.02 -1.00 -0.93
N LEU A 36 -4.49 0.14 -1.36
CA LEU A 36 -3.71 1.07 -0.55
C LEU A 36 -4.58 2.28 -0.22
N SER A 37 -4.65 2.62 1.05
CA SER A 37 -5.38 3.80 1.50
C SER A 37 -4.39 4.89 1.93
N GLU A 38 -4.49 6.05 1.30
CA GLU A 38 -3.89 7.27 1.83
C GLU A 38 -4.63 7.71 3.10
N VAL A 39 -4.06 7.38 4.26
CA VAL A 39 -4.28 8.18 5.47
C VAL A 39 -2.93 8.70 5.92
N CYS A 40 -2.61 9.93 5.51
CA CYS A 40 -1.50 10.67 6.07
C CYS A 40 -1.82 11.02 7.53
N CYS A 41 -1.21 10.34 8.49
CA CYS A 41 -1.12 10.88 9.85
C CYS A 41 -0.14 12.05 9.81
N SER A 42 -0.62 13.28 9.65
CA SER A 42 0.15 14.44 10.07
C SER A 42 -0.12 14.66 11.56
N VAL A 43 0.89 14.42 12.40
CA VAL A 43 0.95 15.10 13.70
C VAL A 43 1.23 16.57 13.38
N ALA A 44 0.24 17.44 13.57
CA ALA A 44 0.54 18.85 13.73
C ALA A 44 1.32 18.98 15.05
N GLU A 45 2.45 19.69 15.04
CA GLU A 45 3.15 20.02 16.28
C GLU A 45 2.18 20.77 17.21
N GLY A 46 1.73 20.11 18.27
CA GLY A 46 1.01 20.75 19.38
C GLY A 46 -0.38 20.23 19.73
N ASP A 47 -1.03 19.40 18.90
CA ASP A 47 -2.43 18.99 19.15
C ASP A 47 -2.56 17.49 19.46
N GLU A 48 -3.10 17.15 20.63
CA GLU A 48 -3.38 15.78 21.10
C GLU A 48 -4.53 15.09 20.35
N GLU A 49 -5.13 15.72 19.34
CA GLU A 49 -6.19 15.13 18.54
C GLU A 49 -5.69 14.85 17.12
N ALA A 50 -5.40 13.58 16.84
CA ALA A 50 -5.01 13.12 15.52
C ALA A 50 -6.13 13.37 14.50
N VAL A 51 -6.03 14.46 13.74
CA VAL A 51 -7.00 14.79 12.70
C VAL A 51 -6.78 13.89 11.48
N PHE A 52 -7.76 13.04 11.17
CA PHE A 52 -7.85 12.26 9.93
C PHE A 52 -8.00 13.19 8.73
N LEU A 53 -6.89 13.54 8.07
CA LEU A 53 -6.94 14.38 6.88
C LEU A 53 -6.97 13.53 5.60
N TYR A 54 -8.17 13.31 5.06
CA TYR A 54 -8.34 13.06 3.63
C TYR A 54 -7.92 14.33 2.88
N LYS A 55 -6.69 14.40 2.35
CA LYS A 55 -6.21 15.58 1.62
C LYS A 55 -6.42 15.44 0.11
N ARG A 56 -7.24 16.37 -0.38
CA ARG A 56 -7.56 16.72 -1.77
C ARG A 56 -6.32 17.00 -2.65
N PRO A 57 -6.45 16.89 -3.99
CA PRO A 57 -5.34 16.78 -4.94
C PRO A 57 -4.73 18.14 -5.37
N GLN A 58 -4.30 18.99 -4.44
CA GLN A 58 -3.79 20.33 -4.81
C GLN A 58 -2.56 20.83 -4.03
N TYR A 59 -1.88 20.00 -3.23
CA TYR A 59 -0.67 20.45 -2.53
C TYR A 59 0.45 19.43 -2.57
N GLN A 60 1.43 19.71 -3.42
CA GLN A 60 2.74 19.08 -3.40
C GLN A 60 3.52 19.59 -2.19
N TYR A 61 3.34 18.95 -1.04
CA TYR A 61 4.29 19.09 0.07
C TYR A 61 5.32 17.97 -0.03
N SER A 62 6.58 18.35 -0.21
CA SER A 62 7.73 17.47 -0.02
C SER A 62 7.76 17.03 1.44
N VAL A 63 7.43 15.77 1.71
CA VAL A 63 7.65 15.16 3.02
C VAL A 63 9.16 15.01 3.20
N TYR A 64 9.75 15.97 3.92
CA TYR A 64 11.13 15.89 4.37
C TYR A 64 11.30 14.67 5.29
N GLY A 65 12.21 13.79 4.88
CA GLY A 65 13.19 13.22 5.82
C GLY A 65 12.66 12.30 6.92
N VAL A 66 11.80 11.33 6.60
CA VAL A 66 11.79 10.09 7.37
C VAL A 66 12.32 8.98 6.49
N GLU A 67 13.65 8.93 6.39
CA GLU A 67 14.39 7.77 5.90
C GLU A 67 14.29 6.63 6.95
N LYS A 68 13.07 6.27 7.36
CA LYS A 68 12.85 5.01 8.08
C LYS A 68 12.77 3.94 7.01
N THR A 69 13.87 3.24 6.84
CA THR A 69 13.96 1.95 6.20
C THR A 69 13.02 0.96 6.92
N VAL A 70 11.73 0.95 6.56
CA VAL A 70 10.68 0.11 7.18
C VAL A 70 10.96 -1.40 7.05
N LEU A 71 11.89 -1.78 6.16
CA LEU A 71 12.37 -3.16 5.98
C LEU A 71 13.72 -3.44 6.68
N SER A 72 14.11 -2.65 7.70
CA SER A 72 15.41 -2.77 8.40
C SER A 72 15.58 -4.04 9.27
N TYR A 73 14.71 -5.04 9.16
CA TYR A 73 14.93 -6.35 9.76
C TYR A 73 14.67 -7.41 8.69
N PRO A 74 15.62 -8.34 8.44
CA PRO A 74 15.43 -9.40 7.47
C PRO A 74 14.41 -10.38 8.06
N HIS A 75 13.12 -10.08 7.87
CA HIS A 75 12.08 -11.05 8.10
C HIS A 75 12.26 -12.14 7.05
N PRO A 76 12.28 -13.43 7.44
CA PRO A 76 12.38 -14.51 6.50
C PRO A 76 11.26 -14.36 5.47
N VAL A 77 11.63 -14.43 4.19
CA VAL A 77 10.69 -14.30 3.09
C VAL A 77 9.59 -15.34 3.25
N PRO A 78 8.31 -14.96 3.36
CA PRO A 78 7.21 -15.92 3.42
C PRO A 78 7.31 -16.94 2.28
N THR A 79 7.09 -18.22 2.59
CA THR A 79 7.21 -19.33 1.63
C THR A 79 6.36 -19.11 0.39
N CYS A 80 5.18 -18.50 0.56
CA CYS A 80 4.31 -18.19 -0.54
C CYS A 80 4.93 -17.18 -1.51
N ILE A 81 5.61 -16.14 -1.02
CA ILE A 81 6.31 -15.17 -1.86
C ILE A 81 7.42 -15.88 -2.65
N SER A 82 8.27 -16.64 -1.97
CA SER A 82 9.46 -17.24 -2.62
C SER A 82 9.13 -18.38 -3.60
N PHE A 83 8.09 -19.19 -3.35
CA PHE A 83 7.83 -20.42 -4.12
C PHE A 83 6.51 -20.44 -4.90
N HIS A 84 5.53 -19.59 -4.58
CA HIS A 84 4.16 -19.78 -5.08
C HIS A 84 3.54 -18.53 -5.70
N LEU A 85 3.98 -17.35 -5.33
CA LEU A 85 3.41 -16.09 -5.78
C LEU A 85 3.67 -15.91 -7.28
N LYS A 86 2.60 -15.84 -8.06
CA LYS A 86 2.61 -15.67 -9.52
C LYS A 86 2.15 -14.28 -9.92
N THR A 87 1.25 -13.67 -9.14
CA THR A 87 0.69 -12.36 -9.44
C THR A 87 0.62 -11.51 -8.18
N CYS A 88 1.10 -10.28 -8.29
CA CYS A 88 0.96 -9.25 -7.26
C CYS A 88 0.36 -8.00 -7.91
N CYS A 89 -0.64 -7.41 -7.26
CA CYS A 89 -1.29 -6.17 -7.68
C CYS A 89 -1.29 -5.17 -6.53
N LEU A 90 -0.71 -3.99 -6.75
CA LEU A 90 -0.87 -2.83 -5.87
C LEU A 90 -1.90 -1.91 -6.52
N GLN A 91 -3.06 -1.78 -5.89
CA GLN A 91 -4.08 -0.80 -6.26
C GLN A 91 -3.79 0.53 -5.57
N ASP A 92 -4.28 1.62 -6.17
CA ASP A 92 -4.07 2.99 -5.68
C ASP A 92 -2.59 3.34 -5.46
N TYR A 93 -1.71 2.82 -6.32
CA TYR A 93 -0.27 3.04 -6.22
C TYR A 93 0.06 4.51 -6.55
N ILE A 94 0.46 5.28 -5.55
CA ILE A 94 0.85 6.70 -5.70
C ILE A 94 2.35 6.89 -5.94
N GLY A 95 3.14 5.82 -5.80
CA GLY A 95 4.60 5.86 -5.97
C GLY A 95 5.35 6.36 -4.74
N SER A 96 4.76 6.25 -3.54
CA SER A 96 5.45 6.63 -2.31
C SER A 96 6.68 5.74 -2.07
N SER A 97 7.67 6.23 -1.33
CA SER A 97 8.87 5.45 -0.99
C SER A 97 8.50 4.12 -0.32
N VAL A 98 7.47 4.12 0.53
CA VAL A 98 7.01 2.93 1.26
C VAL A 98 6.43 1.87 0.31
N GLU A 99 5.59 2.28 -0.65
CA GLU A 99 5.03 1.37 -1.66
C GLU A 99 6.12 0.83 -2.59
N PHE A 100 7.03 1.70 -3.01
CA PHE A 100 8.13 1.31 -3.89
C PHE A 100 9.04 0.28 -3.21
N GLN A 101 9.35 0.43 -1.92
CA GLN A 101 10.15 -0.55 -1.19
C GLN A 101 9.44 -1.91 -1.08
N PHE A 102 8.12 -1.94 -0.85
CA PHE A 102 7.37 -3.18 -0.84
C PHE A 102 7.32 -3.85 -2.21
N ALA A 103 7.04 -3.07 -3.25
CA ALA A 103 7.08 -3.54 -4.62
C ALA A 103 8.45 -4.15 -4.95
N LYS A 104 9.53 -3.44 -4.61
CA LYS A 104 10.92 -3.92 -4.76
C LYS A 104 11.14 -5.23 -4.00
N TYR A 105 10.69 -5.32 -2.75
CA TYR A 105 10.78 -6.54 -1.96
C TYR A 105 10.11 -7.72 -2.65
N ILE A 106 8.87 -7.55 -3.14
CA ILE A 106 8.16 -8.62 -3.87
C ILE A 106 8.94 -9.01 -5.13
N MET A 107 9.33 -8.04 -5.96
CA MET A 107 10.06 -8.30 -7.21
C MET A 107 11.41 -8.99 -6.99
N GLN A 108 12.11 -8.70 -5.87
CA GLN A 108 13.39 -9.32 -5.56
C GLN A 108 13.27 -10.74 -4.98
N ASN A 109 12.19 -11.03 -4.26
CA ASN A 109 12.07 -12.27 -3.49
C ASN A 109 11.14 -13.31 -4.13
N ALA A 110 10.22 -12.90 -5.01
CA ALA A 110 9.24 -13.79 -5.63
C ALA A 110 9.76 -14.45 -6.91
N LYS A 111 10.41 -15.62 -6.77
CA LYS A 111 11.06 -16.33 -7.87
C LYS A 111 10.13 -16.77 -9.00
N TYR A 112 8.84 -16.97 -8.68
CA TYR A 112 7.83 -17.45 -9.62
C TYR A 112 6.84 -16.35 -10.03
N LEU A 113 7.13 -15.10 -9.70
CA LEU A 113 6.30 -13.96 -10.08
C LEU A 113 6.29 -13.82 -11.60
N ARG A 114 5.10 -13.88 -12.19
CA ARG A 114 4.87 -13.73 -13.63
C ARG A 114 4.34 -12.35 -13.97
N THR A 115 3.66 -11.72 -13.03
CA THR A 115 3.00 -10.43 -13.25
C THR A 115 3.02 -9.59 -11.98
N MET A 116 3.63 -8.40 -12.10
CA MET A 116 3.52 -7.31 -11.12
C MET A 116 2.62 -6.24 -11.76
N LYS A 117 1.56 -5.80 -11.05
CA LYS A 117 0.67 -4.75 -11.52
C LYS A 117 0.70 -3.57 -10.54
N PHE A 118 0.77 -2.38 -11.12
CA PHE A 118 0.58 -1.11 -10.43
C PHE A 118 -0.66 -0.47 -11.05
N CYS A 119 -1.73 -0.37 -10.28
CA CYS A 119 -2.94 0.34 -10.69
C CYS A 119 -2.91 1.73 -10.07
N PHE A 120 -3.07 2.74 -10.92
CA PHE A 120 -3.05 4.14 -10.56
C PHE A 120 -4.49 4.66 -10.64
N ASP A 121 -5.35 4.26 -9.69
CA ASP A 121 -6.70 4.79 -9.64
C ASP A 121 -6.67 6.19 -9.04
N ARG A 122 -6.38 7.17 -9.89
CA ARG A 122 -6.69 8.57 -9.60
C ARG A 122 -8.21 8.67 -9.63
N TYR A 123 -8.82 8.84 -8.45
CA TYR A 123 -10.19 9.30 -8.24
C TYR A 123 -10.89 9.70 -9.55
N ASN A 124 -11.78 8.83 -10.05
CA ASN A 124 -12.64 9.18 -11.17
C ASN A 124 -13.29 10.54 -10.91
N GLU A 125 -13.24 11.40 -11.94
CA GLU A 125 -13.75 12.77 -12.09
C GLU A 125 -15.24 12.97 -11.72
N THR A 126 -15.70 12.55 -10.53
CA THR A 126 -17.12 12.59 -10.16
C THR A 126 -17.45 13.52 -9.01
N TYR A 127 -16.47 14.20 -8.40
CA TYR A 127 -16.77 15.36 -7.57
C TYR A 127 -16.74 16.64 -8.41
N ASN A 128 -17.86 16.95 -9.05
CA ASN A 128 -18.12 18.26 -9.62
C ASN A 128 -18.90 19.09 -8.58
N PRO A 129 -18.25 19.94 -7.76
CA PRO A 129 -18.92 20.71 -6.71
C PRO A 129 -19.90 21.78 -7.22
N LEU A 130 -20.06 21.93 -8.55
CA LEU A 130 -20.90 22.95 -9.19
C LEU A 130 -22.31 22.44 -9.59
N ARG A 131 -22.82 21.38 -8.97
CA ARG A 131 -24.25 20.99 -9.07
C ARG A 131 -25.01 21.22 -7.74
N ARG A 132 -24.83 22.40 -7.16
CA ARG A 132 -25.81 22.97 -6.23
C ARG A 132 -26.37 24.24 -6.84
N ASP A 133 -27.23 24.07 -7.82
CA ASP A 133 -28.36 24.95 -8.07
C ASP A 133 -29.58 24.02 -8.28
N ASP A 134 -30.73 24.47 -7.79
CA ASP A 134 -32.07 23.84 -7.80
C ASP A 134 -32.49 23.12 -6.51
N ILE A 135 -32.88 23.92 -5.49
CA ILE A 135 -34.26 24.06 -4.93
C ILE A 135 -34.29 25.32 -4.06
#